data_AF-A0A6V8GYS3-F1
#
_entry.id   AF-A0A6V8GYS3-F1
#
_cell.length_a   1.000
_cell.length_b   1.000
_cell.length_c   1.000
_cell.angle_alpha   90.00
_cell.angle_beta   90.00
_cell.angle_gamma   90.00
#
_symmetry.space_group_name_H-M   'P 1'
#
loop_
_entity.id
_entity.type
_entity.pdbx_description
1 polymer ?
#
loop_
_entity_poly.entity_id
_entity_poly.type
_entity_poly.pdbx_seq_one_letter_code
_entity_poly.pdbx_strand_id
1 'polypeptide(L)'
;MEDNGLRPLNRYITTHDENGVTGFQTQTPELLQWQQLANGARFSLGYATNETPVDLSDDKDLDIYQSYLSDLPGITIPGGTVLRVVDMNPGSISPMHRTVSLDYGVVLEGEVEMILDSGEKRLLKRGDIAVQRGTNHAWRNPSSTTWARMLYVLQEAKPIQVGGKPLEEDYGGGMDDVKPNLFFDPKTSTGSVKSERPGRFNNRPFFQRQTKPTEEERRDVRTSNPIRNDIRSGAEGESV
;
A
#
# COMPACT_ATOMS: atom_id res chain seq x y z
N MET A 1 11.92 -13.68 -5.96
CA MET A 1 12.36 -12.34 -5.54
C MET A 1 13.81 -12.43 -5.13
N GLU A 2 14.60 -11.37 -5.36
CA GLU A 2 16.00 -11.31 -4.93
C GLU A 2 16.11 -11.40 -3.40
N ASP A 3 17.19 -11.96 -2.86
CA ASP A 3 17.41 -11.94 -1.42
C ASP A 3 17.58 -10.50 -0.92
N ASN A 4 16.85 -10.13 0.13
CA ASN A 4 16.94 -8.83 0.77
C ASN A 4 17.69 -8.85 2.10
N GLY A 5 18.29 -9.99 2.45
CA GLY A 5 19.05 -10.20 3.69
C GLY A 5 18.17 -10.33 4.94
N LEU A 6 16.84 -10.29 4.79
CA LEU A 6 15.90 -10.48 5.88
C LEU A 6 15.46 -11.95 5.94
N ARG A 7 15.36 -12.50 7.15
CA ARG A 7 14.89 -13.87 7.33
C ARG A 7 13.49 -14.09 6.74
N PRO A 8 13.15 -15.28 6.24
CA PRO A 8 11.77 -15.63 5.95
C PRO A 8 10.89 -15.59 7.22
N LEU A 9 9.60 -15.34 7.05
CA LEU A 9 8.63 -15.30 8.13
C LEU A 9 7.63 -16.45 8.00
N ASN A 10 7.32 -17.07 9.13
CA ASN A 10 6.24 -18.04 9.26
C ASN A 10 5.10 -17.42 10.06
N ARG A 11 3.88 -17.88 9.78
CA ARG A 11 2.68 -17.69 10.58
C ARG A 11 2.12 -19.05 10.96
N TYR A 12 1.92 -19.24 12.26
CA TYR A 12 1.30 -20.44 12.81
C TYR A 12 -0.12 -20.08 13.24
N ILE A 13 -1.13 -20.68 12.60
CA ILE A 13 -2.54 -20.42 12.91
C ILE A 13 -3.08 -21.58 13.74
N THR A 14 -3.73 -21.27 14.85
CA THR A 14 -4.32 -22.25 15.77
C THR A 14 -5.76 -22.58 15.40
N THR A 15 -6.24 -23.76 15.77
CA THR A 15 -7.62 -24.25 15.56
C THR A 15 -8.03 -25.19 16.72
N HIS A 16 -9.25 -25.72 16.69
CA HIS A 16 -9.76 -26.77 17.57
C HIS A 16 -10.30 -27.93 16.74
N ASP A 17 -10.14 -29.18 17.21
CA ASP A 17 -10.85 -30.33 16.63
C ASP A 17 -12.32 -30.40 17.07
N GLU A 18 -13.05 -31.43 16.60
CA GLU A 18 -14.47 -31.66 16.95
C GLU A 18 -14.73 -31.88 18.45
N ASN A 19 -13.68 -32.17 19.24
CA ASN A 19 -13.74 -32.34 20.68
C ASN A 19 -13.27 -31.09 21.45
N GLY A 20 -12.94 -30.01 20.74
CA GLY A 20 -12.41 -28.77 21.32
C GLY A 20 -10.93 -28.84 21.71
N VAL A 21 -10.18 -29.84 21.23
CA VAL A 21 -8.74 -29.94 21.50
C VAL A 21 -7.98 -28.98 20.57
N THR A 22 -7.14 -28.14 21.16
CA THR A 22 -6.35 -27.14 20.42
C THR A 22 -5.26 -27.77 19.55
N GLY A 23 -5.08 -27.25 18.34
CA GLY A 23 -3.99 -27.62 17.44
C GLY A 23 -3.58 -26.47 16.52
N PHE A 24 -2.77 -26.77 15.51
CA PHE A 24 -2.48 -25.86 14.39
C PHE A 24 -3.23 -26.31 13.15
N GLN A 25 -3.86 -25.38 12.44
CA GLN A 25 -4.42 -25.70 11.13
C GLN A 25 -3.28 -25.97 10.14
N THR A 26 -3.53 -26.84 9.16
CA THR A 26 -2.54 -27.25 8.16
C THR A 26 -2.94 -26.89 6.72
N GLN A 27 -4.11 -26.26 6.54
CA GLN A 27 -4.66 -25.92 5.23
C GLN A 27 -3.89 -24.77 4.57
N THR A 28 -3.49 -23.78 5.37
CA THR A 28 -2.69 -22.65 4.92
C THR A 28 -1.22 -22.87 5.26
N PRO A 29 -0.30 -22.74 4.28
CA PRO A 29 1.13 -22.84 4.52
C PRO A 29 1.60 -21.84 5.58
N GLU A 30 2.52 -22.28 6.45
CA GLU A 30 3.08 -21.44 7.51
C GLU A 30 3.96 -20.33 6.91
N LEU A 31 4.75 -20.64 5.89
CA LEU A 31 5.64 -19.67 5.25
C LEU A 31 4.85 -18.57 4.55
N LEU A 32 5.11 -17.33 4.93
CA LEU A 32 4.47 -16.15 4.35
C LEU A 32 4.87 -15.97 2.88
N GLN A 33 3.85 -15.77 2.04
CA GLN A 33 4.02 -15.42 0.63
C GLN A 33 4.20 -13.91 0.48
N TRP A 34 5.08 -13.51 -0.42
CA TRP A 34 5.43 -12.11 -0.64
C TRP A 34 5.07 -11.66 -2.05
N GLN A 35 4.53 -10.46 -2.16
CA GLN A 35 4.32 -9.75 -3.41
C GLN A 35 5.25 -8.54 -3.44
N GLN A 36 5.97 -8.34 -4.54
CA GLN A 36 6.75 -7.13 -4.76
C GLN A 36 5.92 -6.12 -5.55
N LEU A 37 5.83 -4.89 -5.05
CA LEU A 37 5.13 -3.78 -5.70
C LEU A 37 6.06 -3.06 -6.68
N ALA A 38 5.49 -2.23 -7.57
CA ALA A 38 6.26 -1.47 -8.56
C ALA A 38 7.30 -0.52 -7.93
N ASN A 39 7.04 0.00 -6.72
CA ASN A 39 7.98 0.84 -5.98
C ASN A 39 9.13 0.05 -5.31
N GLY A 40 9.17 -1.27 -5.48
CA GLY A 40 10.20 -2.16 -4.96
C GLY A 40 9.93 -2.71 -3.56
N ALA A 41 9.00 -2.14 -2.80
CA ALA A 41 8.61 -2.66 -1.49
C ALA A 41 7.96 -4.04 -1.63
N ARG A 42 8.10 -4.89 -0.61
CA ARG A 42 7.50 -6.23 -0.59
C ARG A 42 6.47 -6.32 0.52
N PHE A 43 5.31 -6.84 0.16
CA PHE A 43 4.15 -6.93 1.02
C PHE A 43 3.84 -8.41 1.25
N SER A 44 3.44 -8.74 2.47
CA SER A 44 2.91 -10.05 2.80
C SER A 44 1.68 -9.92 3.69
N LEU A 45 0.63 -10.66 3.35
CA LEU A 45 -0.56 -10.76 4.16
C LEU A 45 -0.39 -11.86 5.20
N GLY A 46 -0.29 -11.46 6.47
CA GLY A 46 -0.21 -12.40 7.58
C GLY A 46 -1.58 -12.93 7.96
N TYR A 47 -2.59 -12.08 8.19
CA TYR A 47 -3.94 -12.55 8.49
C TYR A 47 -4.96 -11.46 8.15
N ALA A 48 -6.21 -11.82 7.93
CA ALA A 48 -7.27 -10.86 7.67
C ALA A 48 -8.63 -11.40 8.12
N THR A 49 -9.42 -10.53 8.75
CA THR A 49 -10.82 -10.77 9.09
C THR A 49 -11.69 -9.74 8.37
N ASN A 50 -13.01 -9.97 8.30
CA ASN A 50 -13.98 -9.06 7.68
C ASN A 50 -15.10 -8.62 8.64
N GLU A 51 -14.96 -8.90 9.93
CA GLU A 51 -15.92 -8.54 10.96
C GLU A 51 -15.26 -8.38 12.33
N THR A 52 -15.95 -7.63 13.20
CA THR A 52 -15.53 -7.32 14.56
C THR A 52 -16.79 -7.19 15.42
N PRO A 53 -16.98 -8.04 16.46
CA PRO A 53 -16.13 -9.19 16.81
C PRO A 53 -16.09 -10.25 15.71
N VAL A 54 -14.97 -10.97 15.60
CA VAL A 54 -14.80 -12.06 14.62
C VAL A 54 -15.39 -13.37 15.14
N ASP A 55 -16.11 -14.11 14.30
CA ASP A 55 -16.54 -15.49 14.54
C ASP A 55 -15.45 -16.49 14.14
N LEU A 56 -14.81 -17.10 15.14
CA LEU A 56 -13.79 -18.14 14.96
C LEU A 56 -14.39 -19.57 15.00
N SER A 57 -15.72 -19.68 15.13
CA SER A 57 -16.38 -20.98 15.22
C SER A 57 -16.23 -21.73 13.90
N ASP A 58 -15.93 -23.01 13.98
CA ASP A 58 -15.77 -23.89 12.81
C ASP A 58 -14.76 -23.38 11.79
N ASP A 59 -13.74 -22.63 12.24
CA ASP A 59 -12.70 -22.04 11.40
C ASP A 59 -13.22 -21.13 10.26
N LYS A 60 -14.41 -20.54 10.40
CA LYS A 60 -15.03 -19.70 9.36
C LYS A 60 -14.14 -18.55 8.89
N ASP A 61 -13.36 -17.97 9.79
CA ASP A 61 -12.44 -16.89 9.46
C ASP A 61 -11.26 -17.37 8.60
N LEU A 62 -10.89 -18.66 8.65
CA LEU A 62 -9.88 -19.23 7.76
C LEU A 62 -10.34 -19.23 6.31
N ASP A 63 -11.62 -19.50 6.03
CA ASP A 63 -12.16 -19.46 4.66
C ASP A 63 -12.09 -18.04 4.10
N ILE A 64 -12.47 -17.05 4.92
CA ILE A 64 -12.34 -15.63 4.59
C ILE A 64 -10.88 -15.28 4.33
N TYR A 65 -9.99 -15.67 5.23
CA TYR A 65 -8.57 -15.40 5.10
C TYR A 65 -7.94 -16.03 3.85
N GLN A 66 -8.28 -17.29 3.53
CA GLN A 66 -7.83 -17.98 2.32
C GLN A 66 -8.31 -17.28 1.05
N SER A 67 -9.52 -16.73 1.05
CA SER A 67 -10.02 -15.93 -0.07
C SER A 67 -9.13 -14.70 -0.33
N TYR A 68 -8.66 -14.05 0.75
CA TYR A 68 -7.76 -12.89 0.68
C TYR A 68 -6.33 -13.24 0.27
N LEU A 69 -5.90 -14.49 0.42
CA LEU A 69 -4.62 -14.94 -0.14
C LEU A 69 -4.67 -15.09 -1.66
N SER A 70 -5.85 -15.40 -2.21
CA SER A 70 -6.07 -15.51 -3.65
C SER A 70 -6.35 -14.15 -4.28
N ASP A 71 -7.09 -13.29 -3.57
CA ASP A 71 -7.41 -11.93 -4.00
C ASP A 71 -7.12 -10.94 -2.88
N LEU A 72 -5.93 -10.32 -2.94
CA LEU A 72 -5.45 -9.48 -1.84
C LEU A 72 -6.43 -8.34 -1.52
N PRO A 73 -6.67 -8.07 -0.22
CA PRO A 73 -7.56 -7.00 0.21
C PRO A 73 -6.92 -5.63 -0.03
N GLY A 74 -7.74 -4.58 0.11
CA GLY A 74 -7.26 -3.21 0.21
C GLY A 74 -6.37 -3.00 1.44
N ILE A 75 -6.07 -1.72 1.75
CA ILE A 75 -5.27 -1.42 2.94
C ILE A 75 -6.04 -1.80 4.21
N THR A 76 -7.36 -1.54 4.24
CA THR A 76 -8.24 -1.97 5.34
C THR A 76 -9.35 -2.87 4.80
N ILE A 77 -10.04 -3.57 5.69
CA ILE A 77 -11.21 -4.39 5.37
C ILE A 77 -12.36 -3.85 6.21
N PRO A 78 -13.49 -3.44 5.60
CA PRO A 78 -14.67 -3.03 6.35
C PRO A 78 -15.11 -4.11 7.34
N GLY A 79 -15.40 -3.70 8.57
CA GLY A 79 -15.73 -4.58 9.69
C GLY A 79 -14.53 -5.31 10.30
N GLY A 80 -13.40 -5.41 9.60
CA GLY A 80 -12.35 -6.38 9.91
C GLY A 80 -11.02 -5.79 10.37
N THR A 81 -10.02 -6.68 10.37
CA THR A 81 -8.62 -6.35 10.67
C THR A 81 -7.70 -6.92 9.60
N VAL A 82 -6.56 -6.27 9.39
CA VAL A 82 -5.51 -6.72 8.47
C VAL A 82 -4.20 -6.78 9.21
N LEU A 83 -3.56 -7.97 9.25
CA LEU A 83 -2.17 -8.13 9.67
C LEU A 83 -1.31 -8.23 8.42
N ARG A 84 -0.38 -7.27 8.27
CA ARG A 84 0.48 -7.14 7.08
C ARG A 84 1.92 -6.96 7.50
N VAL A 85 2.85 -7.51 6.72
CA VAL A 85 4.28 -7.25 6.85
C VAL A 85 4.77 -6.56 5.59
N VAL A 86 5.61 -5.53 5.77
CA VAL A 86 6.21 -4.77 4.69
C VAL A 86 7.72 -4.75 4.83
N ASP A 87 8.41 -5.18 3.78
CA ASP A 87 9.84 -5.00 3.61
C ASP A 87 10.07 -3.76 2.74
N MET A 88 10.83 -2.82 3.29
CA MET A 88 11.14 -1.54 2.67
C MET A 88 12.57 -1.57 2.12
N ASN A 89 12.72 -1.40 0.81
CA ASN A 89 14.02 -1.33 0.17
C ASN A 89 14.85 -0.12 0.69
N PRO A 90 16.18 -0.18 0.63
CA PRO A 90 17.02 0.92 1.10
C PRO A 90 16.69 2.25 0.42
N GLY A 91 16.62 3.31 1.21
CA GLY A 91 16.41 4.69 0.76
C GLY A 91 14.99 5.01 0.29
N SER A 92 14.07 4.05 0.30
CA SER A 92 12.72 4.26 -0.21
C SER A 92 11.84 5.05 0.75
N ILE A 93 10.84 5.71 0.17
CA ILE A 93 9.76 6.39 0.87
C ILE A 93 8.44 5.93 0.28
N SER A 94 7.48 5.58 1.13
CA SER A 94 6.13 5.28 0.71
C SER A 94 5.41 6.56 0.26
N PRO A 95 4.34 6.45 -0.53
CA PRO A 95 3.40 7.55 -0.70
C PRO A 95 2.91 8.09 0.64
N MET A 96 2.72 9.40 0.69
CA MET A 96 1.97 10.07 1.77
C MET A 96 0.50 9.68 1.62
N HIS A 97 -0.07 9.07 2.65
CA HIS A 97 -1.44 8.57 2.61
C HIS A 97 -2.11 8.55 3.98
N ARG A 98 -3.44 8.47 3.96
CA ARG A 98 -4.34 8.34 5.11
C ARG A 98 -5.38 7.25 4.84
N THR A 99 -5.54 6.38 5.82
CA THR A 99 -6.64 5.41 5.90
C THR A 99 -7.55 5.75 7.06
N VAL A 100 -8.83 5.37 6.95
CA VAL A 100 -9.78 5.50 8.07
C VAL A 100 -9.64 4.26 8.97
N SER A 101 -8.49 4.20 9.65
CA SER A 101 -8.12 3.08 10.51
C SER A 101 -7.31 3.51 11.72
N LEU A 102 -7.25 2.60 12.69
CA LEU A 102 -6.26 2.59 13.76
C LEU A 102 -5.23 1.52 13.44
N ASP A 103 -3.98 1.93 13.27
CA ASP A 103 -2.91 1.00 12.92
C ASP A 103 -1.86 0.91 14.03
N TYR A 104 -1.42 -0.32 14.29
CA TYR A 104 -0.26 -0.60 15.12
C TYR A 104 0.89 -1.04 14.22
N GLY A 105 1.84 -0.15 14.00
CA GLY A 105 3.06 -0.41 13.24
C GLY A 105 4.22 -0.77 14.18
N VAL A 106 4.94 -1.85 13.93
CA VAL A 106 6.08 -2.30 14.74
C VAL A 106 7.29 -2.51 13.86
N VAL A 107 8.41 -1.90 14.21
CA VAL A 107 9.68 -2.14 13.51
C VAL A 107 10.23 -3.50 13.93
N LEU A 108 10.22 -4.47 13.02
CA LEU A 108 10.78 -5.80 13.26
C LEU A 108 12.29 -5.85 12.97
N GLU A 109 12.74 -5.15 11.93
CA GLU A 109 14.14 -5.13 11.50
C GLU A 109 14.53 -3.75 10.96
N GLY A 110 15.77 -3.33 11.23
CA GLY A 110 16.30 -2.04 10.79
C GLY A 110 15.76 -0.85 11.57
N GLU A 111 15.67 0.29 10.88
CA GLU A 111 15.10 1.53 11.37
C GLU A 111 14.16 2.10 10.30
N VAL A 112 13.11 2.80 10.72
CA VAL A 112 12.10 3.39 9.83
C VAL A 112 11.75 4.79 10.32
N GLU A 113 11.76 5.77 9.43
CA GLU A 113 11.32 7.13 9.72
C GLU A 113 9.83 7.28 9.37
N MET A 114 9.03 7.67 10.36
CA MET A 114 7.64 8.07 10.19
C MET A 114 7.60 9.58 9.90
N ILE A 115 6.92 9.96 8.82
CA ILE A 115 6.81 11.34 8.34
C ILE A 115 5.32 11.72 8.32
N LEU A 116 4.99 12.85 8.95
CA LEU A 116 3.63 13.41 8.93
C LEU A 116 3.50 14.55 7.92
N ASP A 117 2.28 14.85 7.51
CA ASP A 117 1.96 15.98 6.62
C ASP A 117 2.30 17.36 7.22
N SER A 118 2.40 17.46 8.56
CA SER A 118 2.93 18.63 9.26
C SER A 118 4.43 18.88 9.02
N GLY A 119 5.14 17.91 8.43
CA GLY A 119 6.59 17.91 8.30
C GLY A 119 7.32 17.33 9.52
N GLU A 120 6.61 17.00 10.61
CA GLU A 120 7.20 16.28 11.74
C GLU A 120 7.68 14.89 11.33
N LYS A 121 8.82 14.48 11.89
CA LYS A 121 9.43 13.17 11.66
C LYS A 121 9.87 12.54 12.96
N ARG A 122 9.78 11.22 13.03
CA ARG A 122 10.37 10.41 14.11
C ARG A 122 11.05 9.20 13.50
N LEU A 123 12.28 8.93 13.96
CA LEU A 123 13.01 7.71 13.63
C LEU A 123 12.63 6.63 14.65
N LEU A 124 12.09 5.53 14.15
CA LEU A 124 11.73 4.35 14.92
C LEU A 124 12.80 3.29 14.74
N LYS A 125 13.21 2.67 15.84
CA LYS A 125 14.20 1.60 15.88
C LYS A 125 13.52 0.25 16.07
N ARG A 126 14.25 -0.84 15.83
CA ARG A 126 13.77 -2.21 16.10
C ARG A 126 13.09 -2.30 17.47
N GLY A 127 11.85 -2.78 17.48
CA GLY A 127 11.01 -2.94 18.67
C GLY A 127 10.12 -1.74 18.98
N ASP A 128 10.35 -0.58 18.38
CA ASP A 128 9.48 0.59 18.56
C ASP A 128 8.13 0.38 17.87
N ILE A 129 7.11 1.01 18.44
CA ILE A 129 5.72 0.89 18.02
C ILE A 129 5.20 2.27 17.63
N ALA A 130 4.66 2.39 16.43
CA ALA A 130 3.85 3.50 15.99
C ALA A 130 2.36 3.19 16.21
N VAL A 131 1.66 4.10 16.89
CA VAL A 131 0.20 4.07 17.01
C VAL A 131 -0.37 5.10 16.04
N GLN A 132 -0.78 4.63 14.86
CA GLN A 132 -1.26 5.49 13.78
C GLN A 132 -2.77 5.69 13.89
N ARG A 133 -3.19 6.91 14.21
CA ARG A 133 -4.60 7.23 14.52
C ARG A 133 -5.29 7.91 13.33
N GLY A 134 -5.33 7.23 12.18
CA GLY A 134 -5.90 7.75 10.93
C GLY A 134 -5.28 9.08 10.47
N THR A 135 -3.98 9.26 10.71
CA THR A 135 -3.25 10.46 10.30
C THR A 135 -2.63 10.30 8.91
N ASN A 136 -2.42 11.41 8.20
CA ASN A 136 -1.73 11.37 6.92
C ASN A 136 -0.23 11.16 7.15
N HIS A 137 0.36 10.17 6.51
CA HIS A 137 1.70 9.75 6.82
C HIS A 137 2.44 9.06 5.66
N ALA A 138 3.77 9.06 5.75
CA ALA A 138 4.65 8.28 4.91
C ALA A 138 5.69 7.54 5.77
N TRP A 139 6.16 6.41 5.26
CA TRP A 139 7.22 5.60 5.86
C TRP A 139 8.46 5.67 4.99
N ARG A 140 9.61 5.98 5.59
CA ARG A 140 10.89 6.00 4.90
C ARG A 140 11.86 5.02 5.53
N ASN A 141 12.53 4.22 4.72
CA ASN A 141 13.74 3.52 5.15
C ASN A 141 14.93 4.48 4.97
N PRO A 142 15.54 5.00 6.05
CA PRO A 142 16.63 5.97 5.94
C PRO A 142 17.97 5.31 5.56
N SER A 143 18.11 3.99 5.68
CA SER A 143 19.34 3.28 5.31
C SER A 143 19.51 3.26 3.80
N SER A 144 20.73 3.52 3.32
CA SER A 144 21.06 3.44 1.89
C SER A 144 21.49 2.04 1.43
N THR A 145 21.68 1.10 2.36
CA THR A 145 22.27 -0.22 2.06
C THR A 145 21.47 -1.40 2.59
N THR A 146 20.67 -1.22 3.64
CA THR A 146 19.96 -2.32 4.31
C THR A 146 18.45 -2.16 4.22
N TRP A 147 17.76 -3.28 4.03
CA TRP A 147 16.30 -3.32 4.11
C TRP A 147 15.82 -3.13 5.55
N ALA A 148 14.61 -2.63 5.69
CA ALA A 148 13.88 -2.54 6.96
C ALA A 148 12.58 -3.34 6.86
N ARG A 149 12.08 -3.83 7.99
CA ARG A 149 10.81 -4.60 8.06
C ARG A 149 9.88 -4.01 9.09
N MET A 150 8.64 -3.78 8.68
CA MET A 150 7.53 -3.37 9.53
C MET A 150 6.45 -4.44 9.57
N LEU A 151 5.86 -4.68 10.73
CA LEU A 151 4.57 -5.35 10.88
C LEU A 151 3.50 -4.32 11.17
N TYR A 152 2.35 -4.44 10.52
CA TYR A 152 1.19 -3.59 10.73
C TYR A 152 -0.02 -4.45 11.09
N VAL A 153 -0.77 -4.00 12.09
CA VAL A 153 -2.14 -4.44 12.34
C VAL A 153 -3.05 -3.24 12.11
N LEU A 154 -3.89 -3.31 11.09
CA LEU A 154 -4.83 -2.26 10.72
C LEU A 154 -6.23 -2.68 11.15
N GLN A 155 -6.90 -1.83 11.92
CA GLN A 155 -8.27 -2.03 12.36
C GLN A 155 -9.14 -0.91 11.78
N GLU A 156 -10.29 -1.26 11.21
CA GLU A 156 -11.26 -0.26 10.76
C GLU A 156 -11.62 0.70 11.91
N ALA A 157 -11.59 2.00 11.62
CA ALA A 157 -12.01 3.03 12.55
C ALA A 157 -13.25 3.76 12.02
N LYS A 158 -13.94 4.47 12.90
CA LYS A 158 -14.93 5.45 12.46
C LYS A 158 -14.22 6.63 11.77
N PRO A 159 -14.82 7.28 10.76
CA PRO A 159 -14.28 8.49 10.15
C PRO A 159 -13.92 9.56 11.20
N ILE A 160 -12.72 10.13 11.09
CA ILE A 160 -12.24 11.16 12.00
C ILE A 160 -12.96 12.47 11.67
N GLN A 161 -13.52 13.13 12.69
CA GLN A 161 -14.25 14.38 12.53
C GLN A 161 -13.38 15.57 12.97
N VAL A 162 -13.17 16.55 12.09
CA VAL A 162 -12.49 17.82 12.39
C VAL A 162 -13.35 18.98 11.92
N GLY A 163 -13.72 19.88 12.84
CA GLY A 163 -14.59 21.01 12.51
C GLY A 163 -15.96 20.61 11.95
N GLY A 164 -16.47 19.43 12.33
CA GLY A 164 -17.74 18.89 11.85
C GLY A 164 -17.70 18.27 10.45
N LYS A 165 -16.51 18.09 9.86
CA LYS A 165 -16.32 17.43 8.57
C LYS A 165 -15.50 16.14 8.73
N PRO A 166 -15.88 15.05 8.04
CA PRO A 166 -15.08 13.84 8.06
C PRO A 166 -13.78 14.07 7.28
N LEU A 167 -12.69 13.54 7.80
CA LEU A 167 -11.47 13.32 7.03
C LEU A 167 -11.65 12.04 6.22
N GLU A 168 -11.60 12.17 4.89
CA GLU A 168 -11.66 11.03 3.97
C GLU A 168 -10.31 10.32 3.88
N GLU A 169 -10.34 9.11 3.31
CA GLU A 169 -9.14 8.42 2.90
C GLU A 169 -8.42 9.19 1.80
N ASP A 170 -7.10 9.12 1.81
CA ASP A 170 -6.23 9.78 0.84
C ASP A 170 -5.09 8.83 0.54
N TYR A 171 -5.07 8.19 -0.62
CA TYR A 171 -4.00 7.25 -0.97
C TYR A 171 -2.79 7.92 -1.65
N GLY A 172 -2.81 9.25 -1.77
CA GLY A 172 -1.76 10.00 -2.46
C GLY A 172 -1.56 9.56 -3.92
N GLY A 173 -0.38 9.88 -4.48
CA GLY A 173 0.07 9.35 -5.76
C GLY A 173 1.08 8.21 -5.55
N GLY A 174 0.98 7.12 -6.32
CA GLY A 174 1.92 5.99 -6.27
C GLY A 174 1.46 4.78 -5.43
N MET A 175 0.16 4.70 -5.11
CA MET A 175 -0.51 3.52 -4.55
C MET A 175 -1.40 2.81 -5.59
N ASP A 176 -1.14 2.98 -6.88
CA ASP A 176 -2.02 2.51 -7.97
C ASP A 176 -2.19 0.98 -7.98
N ASP A 177 -1.19 0.24 -7.48
CA ASP A 177 -1.23 -1.23 -7.36
C ASP A 177 -1.95 -1.73 -6.11
N VAL A 178 -2.35 -0.83 -5.20
CA VAL A 178 -3.06 -1.16 -3.96
C VAL A 178 -4.54 -0.91 -4.17
N LYS A 179 -5.38 -1.93 -3.95
CA LYS A 179 -6.82 -1.77 -4.06
C LYS A 179 -7.31 -0.69 -3.07
N PRO A 180 -8.03 0.34 -3.52
CA PRO A 180 -8.69 1.28 -2.62
C PRO A 180 -9.78 0.54 -1.85
N ASN A 181 -10.08 1.02 -0.64
CA ASN A 181 -11.20 0.49 0.12
C ASN A 181 -12.50 0.87 -0.61
N LEU A 182 -13.32 -0.14 -0.93
CA LEU A 182 -14.67 0.11 -1.42
C LEU A 182 -15.49 0.60 -0.23
N PHE A 183 -15.76 1.90 -0.16
CA PHE A 183 -16.71 2.45 0.79
C PHE A 183 -18.05 1.73 0.65
N PHE A 184 -18.54 1.16 1.75
CA PHE A 184 -19.93 0.78 1.87
C PHE A 184 -20.74 2.08 1.99
N ASP A 185 -21.46 2.49 0.94
CA ASP A 185 -22.41 3.61 1.03
C ASP A 185 -23.70 3.10 1.71
N PRO A 186 -24.00 3.52 2.96
CA PRO A 186 -25.21 3.06 3.64
C PRO A 186 -26.50 3.55 2.97
N LYS A 187 -26.44 4.46 1.97
CA LYS A 187 -27.62 4.94 1.24
C LYS A 187 -28.03 4.07 0.03
N THR A 188 -27.28 3.03 -0.31
CA THR A 188 -27.59 2.20 -1.49
C THR A 188 -28.16 0.81 -1.17
N SER A 189 -28.34 0.43 0.10
CA SER A 189 -28.79 -0.93 0.46
C SER A 189 -30.30 -1.19 0.32
N THR A 190 -31.04 -0.38 -0.44
CA THR A 190 -32.44 -0.69 -0.80
C THR A 190 -32.62 -0.66 -2.31
N GLY A 191 -32.40 -1.79 -2.96
CA GLY A 191 -32.58 -1.91 -4.40
C GLY A 191 -32.82 -3.36 -4.81
N SER A 192 -34.07 -3.80 -4.73
CA SER A 192 -34.58 -5.02 -5.34
C SER A 192 -34.05 -5.22 -6.76
N VAL A 193 -33.46 -6.37 -7.04
CA VAL A 193 -33.07 -6.80 -8.39
C VAL A 193 -34.33 -6.87 -9.27
N LYS A 194 -34.52 -5.88 -10.16
CA LYS A 194 -35.37 -6.04 -11.34
C LYS A 194 -34.47 -6.44 -12.50
N SER A 195 -34.77 -7.60 -13.07
CA SER A 195 -34.12 -8.14 -14.25
C SER A 195 -34.56 -7.36 -15.50
N GLU A 196 -33.60 -6.76 -16.21
CA GLU A 196 -33.83 -6.28 -17.57
C GLU A 196 -32.79 -6.88 -18.54
N ARG A 197 -33.30 -7.30 -19.69
CA ARG A 197 -32.61 -8.07 -20.74
C ARG A 197 -31.66 -7.19 -21.56
N PRO A 198 -30.63 -7.75 -22.22
CA PRO A 198 -29.64 -6.94 -22.94
C PRO A 198 -30.18 -6.43 -24.28
N GLY A 199 -30.13 -5.11 -24.49
CA GLY A 199 -30.56 -4.43 -25.71
C GLY A 199 -29.49 -3.49 -26.29
N ARG A 200 -28.90 -3.94 -27.41
CA ARG A 200 -28.30 -3.19 -28.54
C ARG A 200 -27.35 -2.00 -28.30
N PHE A 201 -26.10 -2.23 -28.70
CA PHE A 201 -25.10 -1.24 -29.10
C PHE A 201 -25.64 -0.24 -30.14
N ASN A 202 -25.34 1.04 -29.95
CA ASN A 202 -25.43 2.06 -30.99
C ASN A 202 -24.21 2.98 -30.96
N ASN A 203 -23.39 2.89 -32.01
CA ASN A 203 -22.24 3.75 -32.29
C ASN A 203 -22.69 5.17 -32.66
N ARG A 204 -22.07 6.19 -32.06
CA ARG A 204 -21.96 7.54 -32.66
C ARG A 204 -20.57 8.13 -32.40
N PRO A 205 -19.95 8.80 -33.38
CA PRO A 205 -18.57 9.28 -33.28
C PRO A 205 -18.47 10.62 -32.55
N PHE A 206 -17.39 10.78 -31.78
CA PHE A 206 -17.03 11.99 -31.04
C PHE A 206 -16.29 12.97 -31.97
N PHE A 207 -16.81 14.18 -32.17
CA PHE A 207 -16.11 15.26 -32.87
C PHE A 207 -15.16 15.97 -31.89
N GLN A 208 -13.84 15.95 -32.19
CA GLN A 208 -12.85 16.82 -31.55
C GLN A 208 -13.05 18.27 -32.02
N ARG A 209 -13.29 19.20 -31.09
CA ARG A 209 -13.07 20.63 -31.33
C ARG A 209 -11.60 20.95 -31.05
N GLN A 210 -10.86 21.23 -32.12
CA GLN A 210 -9.56 21.91 -32.02
C GLN A 210 -9.79 23.41 -31.81
N THR A 211 -9.24 23.96 -30.74
CA THR A 211 -9.12 25.42 -30.53
C THR A 211 -7.83 25.90 -31.18
N LYS A 212 -7.91 26.88 -32.09
CA LYS A 212 -6.75 27.53 -32.73
C LYS A 212 -6.03 28.46 -31.73
N PRO A 213 -4.69 28.59 -31.78
CA PRO A 213 -3.97 29.57 -30.97
C PRO A 213 -4.08 30.99 -31.57
N THR A 214 -4.11 31.99 -30.69
CA THR A 214 -4.21 33.42 -31.00
C THR A 214 -2.85 34.03 -31.38
N GLU A 215 -2.89 35.14 -32.11
CA GLU A 215 -1.78 35.80 -32.83
C GLU A 215 -0.65 36.44 -31.99
N GLU A 216 -0.47 36.07 -30.72
CA GLU A 216 0.52 36.71 -29.82
C GLU A 216 1.78 35.87 -29.53
N GLU A 217 1.91 34.66 -30.09
CA GLU A 217 3.12 33.82 -29.98
C GLU A 217 3.89 33.71 -31.32
N ARG A 218 4.14 34.84 -31.99
CA ARG A 218 5.00 34.89 -33.18
C ARG A 218 6.03 36.01 -33.12
N ARG A 219 6.80 36.09 -32.04
CA ARG A 219 8.09 36.81 -32.03
C ARG A 219 9.03 36.15 -31.02
N ASP A 220 9.94 35.34 -31.55
CA ASP A 220 11.37 35.30 -31.19
C ASP A 220 12.00 33.96 -31.61
N VAL A 221 12.39 33.88 -32.88
CA VAL A 221 13.37 32.91 -33.38
C VAL A 221 14.28 33.61 -34.37
N ARG A 222 15.58 33.62 -34.05
CA ARG A 222 16.82 33.81 -34.87
C ARG A 222 17.78 34.68 -34.05
N THR A 223 19.02 34.32 -33.71
CA THR A 223 20.11 33.53 -34.33
C THR A 223 21.08 33.14 -33.17
N SER A 224 21.98 32.15 -33.18
CA SER A 224 23.00 31.72 -34.14
C SER A 224 23.70 30.42 -33.65
N ASN A 225 24.36 29.74 -34.58
CA ASN A 225 24.92 28.39 -34.57
C ASN A 225 26.35 28.28 -33.91
N PRO A 226 27.12 27.16 -34.00
CA PRO A 226 27.80 26.52 -32.86
C PRO A 226 29.33 26.67 -32.85
N ILE A 227 29.99 26.28 -31.75
CA ILE A 227 31.45 26.07 -31.71
C ILE A 227 31.78 24.70 -31.12
N ARG A 228 32.40 23.86 -31.95
CA ARG A 228 33.25 22.72 -31.54
C ARG A 228 34.62 23.25 -31.11
N ASN A 229 35.24 22.59 -30.14
CA ASN A 229 36.69 22.37 -30.14
C ASN A 229 37.02 21.06 -29.40
N ASP A 230 37.62 20.13 -30.14
CA ASP A 230 38.47 19.06 -29.61
C ASP A 230 39.74 19.66 -28.97
N ILE A 231 40.34 18.98 -27.98
CA ILE A 231 41.77 18.62 -27.95
C ILE A 231 42.04 17.54 -26.87
N ARG A 232 42.99 16.69 -27.24
CA ARG A 232 43.47 15.40 -26.74
C ARG A 232 44.28 15.40 -25.41
N SER A 233 44.43 14.18 -24.89
CA SER A 233 45.66 13.46 -24.43
C SER A 233 46.30 13.70 -23.05
N GLY A 234 46.68 12.57 -22.42
CA GLY A 234 47.79 12.40 -21.45
C GLY A 234 47.39 11.49 -20.26
N ALA A 235 47.64 10.17 -20.29
CA ALA A 235 48.85 9.47 -19.80
C ALA A 235 48.92 9.39 -18.25
N GLU A 236 48.69 8.21 -17.67
CA GLU A 236 49.70 7.28 -17.09
C GLU A 236 50.32 7.72 -15.75
N GLY A 237 50.35 6.80 -14.78
CA GLY A 237 51.07 6.96 -13.52
C GLY A 237 50.70 5.91 -12.45
N GLU A 238 51.29 4.72 -12.56
CA GLU A 238 51.43 3.73 -11.48
C GLU A 238 52.44 4.20 -10.38
N SER A 239 52.45 3.44 -9.27
CA SER A 239 53.37 3.43 -8.10
C SER A 239 53.03 4.46 -7.01
N VAL A 240 52.90 4.12 -5.72
CA VAL A 240 53.50 3.06 -4.87
C VAL A 240 52.47 2.58 -3.85
#